data_AF-A0ABD5Y4G8-F1
#
_entry.id   AF-A0ABD5Y4G8-F1
#
_cell.length_a   1.000
_cell.length_b   1.000
_cell.length_c   1.000
_cell.angle_alpha   90.00
_cell.angle_beta   90.00
_cell.angle_gamma   90.00
#
_symmetry.space_group_name_H-M   'P 1'
#
loop_
_entity.id
_entity.type
_entity.pdbx_description
1 polymer ?
#
loop_
_entity_poly.entity_id
_entity_poly.type
_entity_poly.pdbx_seq_one_letter_code
_entity_poly.pdbx_strand_id
1 'polypeptide(L)'
;MPEPEDTLSRSPVDFDSAVAYALHPEMRRLIILYLVGTLLLPIGLSLFVNPPFVGGVAQIVRQIVGLGIVLVGATFFFGGVVGAAFKVVADANILAAALDVDD
;
A
#
# COMPACT_ATOMS: atom_id res chain seq x y z
N MET A 1 17.00 -5.13 -28.07
CA MET A 1 16.67 -4.95 -26.64
C MET A 1 15.77 -6.11 -26.27
N PRO A 2 15.98 -6.82 -25.15
CA PRO A 2 15.01 -7.82 -24.72
C PRO A 2 13.68 -7.12 -24.48
N GLU A 3 12.63 -7.59 -25.14
CA GLU A 3 11.29 -7.03 -24.98
C GLU A 3 10.79 -7.36 -23.56
N PRO A 4 10.09 -6.45 -22.87
CA PRO A 4 9.61 -6.68 -21.50
C PRO A 4 8.71 -7.93 -21.40
N GLU A 5 8.03 -8.26 -22.49
CA GLU A 5 7.22 -9.47 -22.67
C GLU A 5 8.04 -10.78 -22.66
N ASP A 6 9.28 -10.77 -23.17
CA ASP A 6 10.22 -11.90 -23.07
C ASP A 6 10.80 -12.09 -21.66
N THR A 7 10.79 -11.03 -20.86
CA THR A 7 11.25 -11.07 -19.45
C THR A 7 10.15 -11.62 -18.53
N LEU A 8 8.88 -11.31 -18.84
CA LEU A 8 7.72 -11.85 -18.14
C LEU A 8 7.46 -13.32 -18.48
N SER A 9 7.66 -13.73 -19.74
CA SER A 9 7.46 -15.12 -20.17
C SER A 9 8.47 -16.12 -19.57
N ARG A 10 9.65 -15.62 -19.17
CA ARG A 10 10.70 -16.39 -18.47
C ARG A 10 10.73 -16.14 -16.96
N SER A 11 9.76 -15.41 -16.42
CA SER A 11 9.72 -15.11 -14.99
C SER A 11 9.53 -16.41 -14.19
N PRO A 12 10.40 -16.74 -13.22
CA PRO A 12 10.19 -17.87 -12.32
C PRO A 12 9.07 -17.63 -11.30
N VAL A 13 8.40 -16.47 -11.37
CA VAL A 13 7.35 -16.06 -10.45
C VAL A 13 5.99 -16.43 -11.03
N ASP A 14 5.47 -17.58 -10.61
CA ASP A 14 4.08 -17.96 -10.84
C ASP A 14 3.12 -17.21 -9.89
N PHE A 15 1.85 -17.10 -10.28
CA PHE A 15 0.82 -16.45 -9.46
C PHE A 15 0.71 -17.07 -8.06
N ASP A 16 0.80 -18.39 -7.95
CA ASP A 16 0.74 -19.09 -6.66
C ASP A 16 1.91 -18.70 -5.74
N SER A 17 3.11 -18.55 -6.29
CA SER A 17 4.31 -18.08 -5.59
C SER A 17 4.13 -16.64 -5.09
N ALA A 18 3.57 -15.77 -5.94
CA ALA A 18 3.28 -14.39 -5.59
C ALA A 18 2.21 -14.27 -4.49
N VAL A 19 1.16 -15.11 -4.54
CA VAL A 19 0.10 -15.15 -3.52
C VAL A 19 0.66 -15.68 -2.20
N ALA A 20 1.48 -16.73 -2.22
CA ALA A 20 2.14 -17.25 -1.02
C ALA A 20 3.03 -16.19 -0.35
N TYR A 21 3.78 -15.42 -1.15
CA TYR A 21 4.57 -14.30 -0.65
C TYR A 21 3.71 -13.16 -0.11
N ALA A 22 2.59 -12.84 -0.75
CA ALA A 22 1.64 -11.84 -0.26
C ALA A 22 0.98 -12.23 1.08
N LEU A 23 0.81 -13.53 1.33
CA LEU A 23 0.31 -14.09 2.59
C LEU A 23 1.33 -14.04 3.73
N HIS A 24 2.60 -13.78 3.42
CA HIS A 24 3.66 -13.69 4.42
C HIS A 24 3.33 -12.57 5.44
N PRO A 25 3.56 -12.78 6.75
CA PRO A 25 3.03 -11.88 7.78
C PRO A 25 3.40 -10.40 7.61
N GLU A 26 4.59 -10.12 7.08
CA GLU A 26 5.09 -8.76 6.84
C GLU A 26 4.41 -8.11 5.63
N MET A 27 4.38 -8.80 4.48
CA MET A 27 3.68 -8.32 3.28
C MET A 27 2.19 -8.15 3.52
N ARG A 28 1.57 -9.08 4.23
CA ARG A 28 0.16 -9.00 4.61
C ARG A 28 -0.14 -7.75 5.44
N ARG A 29 0.73 -7.36 6.38
CA ARG A 29 0.55 -6.12 7.15
C ARG A 29 0.61 -4.88 6.26
N LEU A 30 1.54 -4.84 5.30
CA LEU A 30 1.68 -3.73 4.36
C LEU A 30 0.46 -3.63 3.42
N ILE A 31 -0.04 -4.77 2.94
CA ILE A 31 -1.27 -4.84 2.14
C ILE A 31 -2.47 -4.37 2.96
N ILE A 32 -2.61 -4.81 4.21
CA ILE A 32 -3.68 -4.33 5.10
C ILE A 32 -3.57 -2.81 5.29
N LEU A 33 -2.37 -2.29 5.55
CA LEU A 33 -2.13 -0.85 5.71
C LEU A 33 -2.58 -0.09 4.45
N TYR A 34 -2.20 -0.59 3.27
CA TYR A 34 -2.63 -0.04 1.98
C TYR A 34 -4.15 -0.05 1.81
N LEU A 35 -4.80 -1.18 2.11
CA LEU A 35 -6.26 -1.32 1.98
C LEU A 35 -6.99 -0.38 2.94
N VAL A 36 -6.55 -0.31 4.19
CA VAL A 36 -7.12 0.62 5.18
C VAL A 36 -6.91 2.06 4.73
N GLY A 37 -5.72 2.43 4.26
CA GLY A 37 -5.44 3.76 3.73
C GLY A 37 -6.34 4.13 2.54
N THR A 38 -6.51 3.19 1.61
CA THR A 38 -7.39 3.32 0.43
C THR A 38 -8.84 3.55 0.82
N LEU A 39 -9.32 2.94 1.92
CA LEU A 39 -10.67 3.15 2.43
C LEU A 39 -10.81 4.45 3.23
N LEU A 40 -9.81 4.80 4.04
CA LEU A 40 -9.86 6.00 4.89
C LEU A 40 -9.80 7.30 4.08
N LEU A 41 -9.04 7.33 2.99
CA LEU A 41 -8.91 8.51 2.11
C LEU A 41 -10.27 9.05 1.62
N PRO A 42 -11.12 8.28 0.91
CA PRO A 42 -12.42 8.76 0.45
C PRO A 42 -13.36 9.08 1.61
N ILE A 43 -13.30 8.35 2.73
CA ILE A 43 -14.10 8.65 3.93
C ILE A 43 -13.72 10.02 4.49
N GLY A 44 -12.44 10.27 4.74
CA GLY A 44 -11.96 11.55 5.26
C GLY A 44 -12.27 12.71 4.32
N LEU A 45 -12.05 12.52 3.01
CA LEU A 45 -12.36 13.52 1.98
C LEU A 45 -13.86 13.83 1.93
N SER A 46 -14.72 12.81 2.01
CA SER A 46 -16.18 13.00 2.03
C SER A 46 -16.64 13.81 3.26
N LEU A 47 -16.02 13.58 4.42
CA LEU A 47 -16.32 14.31 5.65
C LEU A 47 -15.84 15.76 5.59
N PHE A 48 -14.73 16.01 4.90
CA PHE A 48 -14.12 17.33 4.74
C PHE A 48 -14.81 18.21 3.68
N VAL A 49 -15.09 17.65 2.50
CA VAL A 49 -15.55 18.40 1.32
C VAL A 49 -17.07 18.55 1.24
N ASN A 50 -17.84 17.56 1.72
CA ASN A 50 -19.31 17.59 1.68
C ASN A 50 -19.91 17.66 3.09
N PRO A 51 -19.87 18.83 3.76
CA PRO A 51 -20.61 19.01 4.99
C PRO A 51 -22.13 19.05 4.67
N PRO A 52 -22.96 18.24 5.34
CA PRO A 52 -24.40 18.48 5.36
C PRO A 52 -24.68 19.86 5.98
N PHE A 53 -25.89 20.40 5.78
CA PHE A 53 -26.34 21.74 6.19
C PHE A 53 -26.35 22.01 7.72
N VAL A 54 -25.39 21.48 8.47
CA VAL A 54 -25.17 21.70 9.89
C VAL A 54 -24.17 22.84 10.01
N GLY A 55 -24.65 24.08 10.03
CA GLY A 55 -23.80 25.27 10.14
C GLY A 55 -23.14 25.42 11.52
N GLY A 56 -22.10 26.23 11.59
CA GLY A 56 -21.47 26.66 12.85
C GLY A 56 -20.35 25.74 13.35
N VAL A 57 -20.18 25.64 14.68
CA VAL A 57 -19.08 24.92 15.34
C VAL A 57 -19.04 23.43 14.95
N ALA A 58 -20.20 22.79 14.76
CA ALA A 58 -20.30 21.40 14.35
C ALA A 58 -19.66 21.12 12.97
N GLN A 59 -19.74 22.09 12.05
CA GLN A 59 -19.09 22.00 10.73
C GLN A 59 -17.56 22.00 10.87
N ILE A 60 -17.03 22.89 11.70
CA ILE A 60 -15.59 23.04 11.93
C ILE A 60 -15.02 21.77 12.56
N VAL A 61 -15.68 21.25 13.61
CA VAL A 61 -15.27 20.00 14.27
C VAL A 61 -15.24 18.84 13.27
N ARG A 62 -16.29 18.70 12.44
CA ARG A 62 -16.34 17.67 11.41
C ARG A 62 -15.22 17.81 10.37
N GLN A 63 -14.93 19.03 9.90
CA GLN A 63 -13.85 19.25 8.93
C GLN A 63 -12.48 18.90 9.52
N ILE A 64 -12.23 19.25 10.78
CA ILE A 64 -11.00 18.86 11.48
C ILE A 64 -10.89 17.33 11.57
N VAL A 65 -11.98 16.65 11.96
CA VAL A 65 -12.01 15.18 12.00
C VAL A 65 -11.80 14.58 10.60
N GLY A 66 -12.46 15.11 9.58
CA GLY A 66 -12.30 14.69 8.19
C GLY A 66 -10.87 14.83 7.72
N LEU A 67 -10.24 15.98 7.96
CA LEU A 67 -8.84 16.23 7.64
C LEU A 67 -7.91 15.26 8.38
N GLY A 68 -8.15 15.01 9.68
CA GLY A 68 -7.40 14.03 10.45
C GLY A 68 -7.47 12.63 9.84
N ILE A 69 -8.67 12.19 9.45
CA ILE A 69 -8.88 10.89 8.77
C ILE A 69 -8.16 10.85 7.42
N VAL A 70 -8.19 11.94 6.63
CA VAL A 70 -7.44 12.02 5.37
C VAL A 70 -5.95 11.85 5.61
N LEU A 71 -5.39 12.54 6.59
CA LEU A 71 -3.95 12.47 6.88
C LEU A 71 -3.54 11.06 7.32
N VAL A 72 -4.30 10.42 8.21
CA VAL A 72 -4.06 9.03 8.63
C VAL A 72 -4.19 8.08 7.44
N GLY A 73 -5.25 8.23 6.65
CA GLY A 73 -5.48 7.43 5.45
C GLY A 73 -4.35 7.59 4.42
N ALA A 74 -3.86 8.81 4.21
CA ALA A 74 -2.73 9.10 3.32
C ALA A 74 -1.45 8.43 3.82
N THR A 75 -1.13 8.53 5.12
CA THR A 75 0.04 7.86 5.69
C THR A 75 -0.04 6.34 5.52
N PHE A 76 -1.21 5.73 5.75
CA PHE A 76 -1.40 4.30 5.59
C PHE A 76 -1.34 3.86 4.13
N PHE A 77 -1.93 4.65 3.22
CA PHE A 77 -1.87 4.39 1.78
C PHE A 77 -0.42 4.43 1.28
N PHE A 78 0.28 5.54 1.54
CA PHE A 78 1.66 5.70 1.11
C PHE A 78 2.58 4.69 1.79
N GLY A 79 2.46 4.49 3.10
CA GLY A 79 3.26 3.51 3.84
C GLY A 79 3.03 2.07 3.36
N GLY A 80 1.79 1.73 2.98
CA GLY A 80 1.44 0.42 2.45
C GLY A 80 2.03 0.18 1.05
N VAL A 81 1.84 1.12 0.13
CA VAL A 81 2.37 1.01 -1.25
C VAL A 81 3.89 1.04 -1.25
N VAL A 82 4.48 2.09 -0.67
CA VAL A 82 5.92 2.32 -0.70
C VAL A 82 6.63 1.24 0.11
N GLY A 83 6.11 0.91 1.29
CA GLY A 83 6.65 -0.16 2.12
C GLY A 83 6.63 -1.52 1.42
N ALA A 84 5.51 -1.88 0.77
CA ALA A 84 5.43 -3.14 0.02
C ALA A 84 6.41 -3.18 -1.16
N ALA A 85 6.54 -2.09 -1.92
CA ALA A 85 7.48 -2.02 -3.03
C ALA A 85 8.94 -2.20 -2.58
N PHE A 86 9.37 -1.46 -1.55
CA PHE A 86 10.72 -1.62 -1.00
C PHE A 86 10.94 -3.00 -0.39
N LYS A 87 9.93 -3.59 0.24
CA LYS A 87 10.03 -4.92 0.82
C LYS A 87 10.27 -5.99 -0.24
N VAL A 88 9.54 -5.94 -1.36
CA VAL A 88 9.74 -6.83 -2.51
C VAL A 88 11.18 -6.73 -3.03
N VAL A 89 11.68 -5.51 -3.22
CA VAL A 89 13.06 -5.30 -3.72
C VAL A 89 14.11 -5.79 -2.72
N ALA A 90 13.92 -5.51 -1.42
CA ALA A 90 14.85 -5.93 -0.38
C ALA A 90 14.93 -7.45 -0.27
N ASP A 91 13.79 -8.14 -0.25
CA ASP A 91 13.75 -9.60 -0.15
C ASP A 91 14.36 -10.25 -1.41
N ALA A 92 14.12 -9.68 -2.60
CA ALA A 92 14.75 -10.13 -3.85
C ALA A 92 16.28 -9.98 -3.80
N ASN A 93 16.79 -8.86 -3.28
CA ASN A 93 18.23 -8.63 -3.15
C ASN A 93 18.88 -9.59 -2.14
N ILE A 94 18.20 -9.88 -1.02
CA ILE A 94 18.68 -10.85 -0.01
C ILE A 94 18.77 -12.25 -0.64
N LEU A 95 17.74 -12.66 -1.40
CA LEU A 95 17.74 -13.95 -2.08
C LEU A 95 18.86 -14.04 -3.13
N ALA A 96 19.05 -12.98 -3.93
CA ALA A 96 20.13 -12.94 -4.91
C ALA A 96 21.51 -13.04 -4.25
N ALA A 97 21.73 -12.33 -3.14
CA ALA A 97 22.97 -12.40 -2.38
C ALA A 97 23.20 -13.78 -1.74
N ALA A 98 22.16 -14.50 -1.34
CA ALA A 98 22.28 -15.86 -0.83
C ALA A 98 22.72 -16.85 -1.92
N LEU A 99 22.17 -16.71 -3.13
CA LEU A 99 22.53 -17.56 -4.27
C LEU A 99 23.97 -17.31 -4.78
N ASP A 100 24.44 -16.07 -4.72
CA ASP A 100 25.81 -15.68 -5.13
C ASP A 100 26.91 -16.18 -4.18
N VAL A 101 26.55 -16.64 -2.97
CA VAL A 101 27.49 -17.19 -1.97
C VAL A 101 27.63 -18.72 -2.08
N ASP A 102 26.66 -19.39 -2.71
CA ASP A 102 26.63 -20.86 -2.89
C ASP A 102 27.27 -21.34 -4.21
N ASP A 103 27.68 -20.42 -5.10
CA ASP A 103 28.48 -20.66 -6.33
C ASP A 103 30.00 -20.43 -6.10
#